data_AF-A0A6M1LZD2-F1
#
_entry.id   AF-A0A6M1LZD2-F1
#
_cell.length_a   1.000
_cell.length_b   1.000
_cell.length_c   1.000
_cell.angle_alpha   90.00
_cell.angle_beta   90.00
_cell.angle_gamma   90.00
#
_symmetry.space_group_name_H-M   'P 1'
#
loop_
_entity.id
_entity.type
_entity.pdbx_description
1 polymer ?
#
loop_
_entity_poly.entity_id
_entity_poly.type
_entity_poly.pdbx_seq_one_letter_code
_entity_poly.pdbx_strand_id
1 'polypeptide(L)'
;MTTPDPVLAAVAPDAEFAPARAYRDRLFRAWVDAKRIAADSEDPADHAAVGAAYTAFMRAHLARDERDHLALEDEVSRLTAENLRLRGAILTAASAVTLPEAAE
;
A
#
# COMPACT_ATOMS: atom_id res chain seq x y z
N MET A 1 -28.74 47.88 -25.91
CA MET A 1 -27.73 47.72 -24.85
C MET A 1 -27.69 46.24 -24.54
N THR A 2 -26.63 45.55 -24.97
CA THR A 2 -26.50 44.09 -24.85
C THR A 2 -25.42 43.81 -23.83
N THR A 3 -25.80 43.25 -22.68
CA THR A 3 -24.86 42.79 -21.65
C THR A 3 -24.13 41.56 -22.19
N PRO A 4 -22.79 41.52 -22.22
CA PRO A 4 -22.08 40.29 -22.59
C PRO A 4 -22.24 39.27 -21.46
N ASP A 5 -22.60 38.04 -21.83
CA ASP A 5 -22.65 36.89 -20.94
C ASP A 5 -21.29 36.69 -20.24
N PRO A 6 -21.28 36.29 -18.95
CA PRO A 6 -20.05 35.91 -18.29
C PRO A 6 -19.49 34.66 -18.98
N VAL A 7 -18.33 34.79 -19.59
CA VAL A 7 -17.52 33.66 -20.07
C VAL A 7 -17.29 32.74 -18.87
N LEU A 8 -18.00 31.61 -18.85
CA LEU A 8 -17.67 30.47 -18.01
C LEU A 8 -16.26 30.07 -18.39
N ALA A 9 -15.27 30.51 -17.60
CA ALA A 9 -13.90 30.09 -17.73
C ALA A 9 -13.91 28.56 -17.65
N ALA A 10 -13.68 27.90 -18.79
CA ALA A 10 -13.49 26.47 -18.85
C ALA A 10 -12.30 26.17 -17.93
N VAL A 11 -12.58 25.64 -16.75
CA VAL A 11 -11.56 25.04 -15.89
C VAL A 11 -10.89 23.99 -16.79
N ALA A 12 -9.63 24.23 -17.14
CA ALA A 12 -8.91 23.35 -18.04
C ALA A 12 -8.97 21.93 -17.44
N PRO A 13 -9.62 20.96 -18.11
CA PRO A 13 -9.85 19.64 -17.54
C PRO A 13 -8.55 18.94 -17.15
N ASP A 14 -7.44 19.30 -17.80
CA ASP A 14 -6.13 18.65 -17.68
C ASP A 14 -5.37 18.92 -16.38
N ALA A 15 -5.74 19.95 -15.60
CA ALA A 15 -4.98 20.37 -14.43
C ALA A 15 -4.98 19.32 -13.30
N GLU A 16 -6.05 18.52 -13.17
CA GLU A 16 -6.12 17.41 -12.22
C GLU A 16 -5.45 16.13 -12.77
N PHE A 17 -5.42 15.97 -14.11
CA PHE A 17 -4.82 14.79 -14.76
C PHE A 17 -3.29 14.86 -14.85
N ALA A 18 -2.70 16.04 -15.04
CA ALA A 18 -1.24 16.19 -15.13
C ALA A 18 -0.50 15.76 -13.84
N PRO A 19 -0.94 16.12 -12.62
CA PRO A 19 -0.40 15.59 -11.37
C PRO A 19 -0.55 14.07 -11.26
N ALA A 20 -1.70 13.52 -11.64
CA ALA A 20 -1.95 12.08 -11.60
C ALA A 20 -1.07 11.29 -12.58
N ARG A 21 -0.76 11.87 -13.75
CA ARG A 21 0.18 11.29 -14.72
C ARG A 21 1.61 11.32 -14.19
N ALA A 22 2.08 12.47 -13.72
CA ALA A 22 3.42 12.62 -13.17
C ALA A 22 3.67 11.73 -11.94
N TYR A 23 2.62 11.46 -11.16
CA TYR A 23 2.67 10.51 -10.05
C TYR A 23 2.83 9.06 -10.54
N ARG A 24 2.01 8.62 -11.51
CA ARG A 24 2.10 7.28 -12.11
C ARG A 24 3.44 7.04 -12.80
N ASP A 25 3.97 8.04 -13.50
CA ASP A 25 5.28 7.95 -14.16
C ASP A 25 6.41 7.75 -13.16
N ARG A 26 6.34 8.40 -11.99
CA ARG A 26 7.30 8.20 -10.90
C ARG A 26 7.24 6.78 -10.34
N LEU A 27 6.03 6.26 -10.10
CA LEU A 27 5.83 4.88 -9.62
C LEU A 27 6.31 3.84 -10.64
N PHE A 28 6.07 4.09 -11.93
CA PHE A 28 6.58 3.23 -13.00
C PHE A 28 8.11 3.15 -12.98
N ARG A 29 8.80 4.30 -12.87
CA ARG A 29 10.27 4.33 -12.78
C ARG A 29 10.76 3.57 -11.55
N ALA A 30 10.14 3.76 -10.39
CA ALA A 30 10.48 3.03 -9.17
C ALA A 30 10.33 1.51 -9.33
N TRP A 31 9.28 1.04 -10.00
CA TRP A 31 9.10 -0.39 -10.31
C TRP A 31 10.16 -0.92 -11.29
N VAL A 32 10.51 -0.15 -12.32
CA VAL A 32 11.60 -0.52 -13.25
C VAL A 32 12.94 -0.60 -12.54
N ASP A 33 13.24 0.37 -11.67
CA ASP A 33 14.47 0.37 -10.87
C ASP A 33 14.52 -0.81 -9.89
N ALA A 34 13.41 -1.12 -9.21
CA ALA A 34 13.34 -2.30 -8.35
C ALA A 34 13.62 -3.59 -9.14
N LYS A 35 13.04 -3.75 -10.34
CA LYS A 35 13.32 -4.90 -11.21
C LYS A 35 14.80 -4.99 -11.61
N ARG A 36 15.43 -3.84 -11.88
CA ARG A 36 16.85 -3.78 -12.23
C ARG A 36 17.74 -4.20 -11.07
N ILE A 37 17.41 -3.79 -9.84
CA ILE A 37 18.14 -4.20 -8.63
C ILE A 37 17.97 -5.71 -8.38
N ALA A 38 16.74 -6.21 -8.48
CA ALA A 38 16.44 -7.62 -8.23
C ALA A 38 17.00 -8.59 -9.29
N ALA A 39 17.30 -8.11 -10.51
CA ALA A 39 17.74 -8.96 -11.63
C ALA A 39 19.02 -9.76 -11.32
N ASP A 40 19.94 -9.16 -10.57
CA ASP A 40 21.22 -9.77 -10.20
C ASP A 40 21.33 -10.02 -8.68
N SER A 41 20.22 -9.87 -7.94
CA SER A 41 20.19 -10.02 -6.48
C SER A 41 19.61 -11.38 -6.08
N GLU A 42 20.25 -12.03 -5.11
CA GLU A 42 19.73 -13.23 -4.45
C GLU A 42 18.93 -12.90 -3.18
N ASP A 43 18.87 -11.63 -2.77
CA ASP A 43 18.17 -11.22 -1.54
C ASP A 43 16.65 -11.28 -1.75
N PRO A 44 15.89 -12.11 -0.99
CA PRO A 44 14.44 -12.14 -1.06
C PRO A 44 13.77 -10.79 -0.80
N ALA A 45 14.42 -9.89 -0.05
CA ALA A 45 13.91 -8.54 0.20
C ALA A 45 13.87 -7.69 -1.09
N ASP A 46 14.86 -7.82 -1.97
CA ASP A 46 14.89 -7.11 -3.25
C ASP A 46 13.78 -7.61 -4.19
N HIS A 47 13.54 -8.93 -4.21
CA HIS A 47 12.43 -9.52 -4.96
C HIS A 47 11.07 -9.10 -4.39
N ALA A 48 10.92 -9.01 -3.07
CA ALA A 48 9.71 -8.50 -2.44
C ALA A 48 9.46 -7.02 -2.77
N ALA A 49 10.53 -6.21 -2.85
CA ALA A 49 10.44 -4.79 -3.22
C ALA A 49 9.89 -4.60 -4.64
N VAL A 50 10.18 -5.50 -5.59
CA VAL A 50 9.57 -5.49 -6.93
C VAL A 50 8.06 -5.62 -6.86
N GLY A 51 7.56 -6.59 -6.08
CA GLY A 51 6.12 -6.82 -5.90
C GLY A 51 5.41 -5.64 -5.24
N ALA A 52 6.04 -5.02 -4.24
CA ALA A 52 5.53 -3.83 -3.58
C ALA A 52 5.45 -2.63 -4.55
N ALA A 53 6.52 -2.38 -5.31
CA ALA A 53 6.55 -1.28 -6.29
C ALA A 53 5.54 -1.49 -7.43
N TYR A 54 5.37 -2.72 -7.90
CA TYR A 54 4.34 -3.07 -8.88
C TYR A 54 2.93 -2.82 -8.34
N THR A 55 2.64 -3.29 -7.13
CA THR A 55 1.33 -3.09 -6.48
C THR A 55 1.01 -1.61 -6.33
N ALA A 56 1.98 -0.79 -5.89
CA ALA A 56 1.81 0.66 -5.78
C ALA A 56 1.51 1.31 -7.13
N PHE A 57 2.24 0.93 -8.19
CA PHE A 57 2.00 1.41 -9.55
C PHE A 57 0.61 1.04 -10.07
N MET A 58 0.17 -0.21 -9.85
CA MET A 58 -1.16 -0.67 -10.27
C MET A 58 -2.28 0.05 -9.50
N ARG A 59 -2.14 0.20 -8.18
CA ARG A 59 -3.13 0.90 -7.34
C ARG A 59 -3.29 2.37 -7.73
N ALA A 60 -2.25 3.01 -8.26
CA ALA A 60 -2.35 4.39 -8.75
C ALA A 60 -3.25 4.57 -10.00
N HIS A 61 -3.70 3.48 -10.63
CA HIS A 61 -4.65 3.51 -11.75
C HIS A 61 -6.10 3.32 -11.32
N LEU A 62 -6.34 2.95 -10.06
CA LEU A 62 -7.67 2.71 -9.53
C LEU A 62 -8.39 4.01 -9.21
N ALA A 63 -9.73 3.95 -9.25
CA ALA A 63 -10.56 5.02 -8.74
C ALA A 63 -10.28 5.24 -7.24
N ARG A 64 -10.65 6.42 -6.72
CA ARG A 64 -10.43 6.72 -5.31
C ARG A 64 -11.10 5.70 -4.39
N ASP A 65 -12.37 5.40 -4.65
CA ASP A 65 -13.15 4.49 -3.80
C ASP A 65 -12.56 3.07 -3.77
N GLU A 66 -12.05 2.60 -4.92
CA GLU A 66 -11.35 1.32 -5.02
C GLU A 66 -10.03 1.32 -4.23
N ARG A 67 -9.27 2.42 -4.27
CA ARG A 67 -8.05 2.57 -3.46
C ARG A 67 -8.36 2.59 -1.97
N ASP A 68 -9.39 3.32 -1.57
CA ASP A 68 -9.82 3.43 -0.18
C ASP A 68 -10.32 2.07 0.33
N HIS A 69 -11.04 1.31 -0.49
CA HIS A 69 -11.46 -0.05 -0.17
C HIS A 69 -10.26 -0.99 0.05
N LEU A 70 -9.29 -1.02 -0.87
CA LEU A 70 -8.08 -1.85 -0.72
C LEU A 70 -7.24 -1.45 0.49
N ALA A 71 -7.17 -0.15 0.82
CA ALA A 71 -6.48 0.32 2.02
C ALA A 71 -7.14 -0.21 3.31
N LEU A 72 -8.47 -0.31 3.33
CA LEU A 72 -9.21 -0.93 4.44
C LEU A 72 -8.94 -2.45 4.50
N GLU A 73 -8.89 -3.15 3.37
CA GLU A 73 -8.57 -4.58 3.33
C GLU A 73 -7.14 -4.86 3.84
N ASP A 74 -6.17 -4.02 3.47
CA ASP A 74 -4.80 -4.11 3.98
C ASP A 74 -4.77 -3.92 5.50
N GLU A 75 -5.51 -2.95 6.02
CA GLU A 75 -5.57 -2.66 7.46
C GLU A 75 -6.24 -3.81 8.23
N VAL A 76 -7.32 -4.38 7.70
CA VAL A 76 -7.96 -5.58 8.26
C VAL A 76 -6.98 -6.75 8.30
N SER A 77 -6.22 -6.95 7.23
CA SER A 77 -5.20 -8.01 7.14
C SER A 77 -4.08 -7.79 8.16
N ARG A 78 -3.58 -6.56 8.29
CA ARG A 78 -2.56 -6.16 9.27
C ARG A 78 -3.04 -6.42 10.70
N LEU A 79 -4.24 -5.95 11.04
CA LEU A 79 -4.83 -6.12 12.36
C LEU A 79 -5.12 -7.60 12.66
N THR A 80 -5.52 -8.39 11.67
CA THR A 80 -5.74 -9.83 11.81
C THR A 80 -4.43 -10.55 12.14
N ALA A 81 -3.36 -10.26 11.40
CA ALA A 81 -2.03 -10.82 11.66
C ALA A 81 -1.50 -10.42 13.05
N GLU A 82 -1.67 -9.15 13.42
CA GLU A 82 -1.30 -8.66 14.75
C GLU A 82 -2.09 -9.36 15.86
N ASN A 83 -3.40 -9.53 15.68
CA ASN A 83 -4.26 -10.22 16.65
C ASN A 83 -3.85 -11.68 16.83
N LEU A 84 -3.57 -12.40 15.73
CA LEU A 84 -3.08 -13.77 15.78
C LEU A 84 -1.74 -13.88 16.51
N ARG A 85 -0.80 -12.97 16.23
CA ARG A 85 0.49 -12.90 16.91
C ARG A 85 0.33 -12.68 18.42
N LEU A 86 -0.53 -11.74 18.81
CA LEU A 86 -0.81 -11.44 20.22
C LEU A 86 -1.46 -12.62 20.93
N ARG A 87 -2.45 -13.28 20.29
CA ARG A 87 -3.06 -14.51 20.83
C ARG A 87 -2.03 -15.62 21.04
N GLY A 88 -1.15 -15.83 20.07
CA GLY A 88 -0.04 -16.78 20.20
C GLY A 88 0.86 -16.46 21.39
N ALA A 89 1.28 -15.20 21.53
CA ALA A 89 2.12 -14.75 22.65
C ALA A 89 1.45 -14.96 24.02
N ILE A 90 0.14 -14.67 24.11
CA ILE A 90 -0.65 -14.90 25.34
C ILE A 90 -0.68 -16.40 25.69
N LEU A 91 -0.94 -17.27 24.71
CA LEU A 91 -0.95 -18.71 24.92
C LEU A 91 0.41 -19.23 25.39
N THR A 92 1.49 -18.80 24.74
CA THR A 92 2.86 -19.16 25.15
C THR A 92 3.18 -18.70 26.57
N ALA A 93 2.82 -17.46 26.92
CA ALA A 93 3.03 -16.93 28.28
C ALA A 93 2.20 -17.69 29.31
N ALA A 94 0.94 -18.00 29.01
CA ALA A 94 0.06 -18.76 29.91
C ALA A 94 0.61 -20.17 30.19
N SER A 95 1.12 -20.86 29.15
CA SER A 95 1.75 -22.18 29.29
C SER A 95 3.04 -22.16 30.14
N ALA A 96 3.77 -21.03 30.14
CA ALA A 96 4.97 -20.89 30.98
C ALA A 96 4.65 -20.70 32.47
N VAL A 97 3.45 -20.20 32.80
CA VAL A 97 3.01 -19.96 34.20
C VAL A 97 2.38 -21.22 34.82
N THR A 98 1.84 -22.14 34.03
CA THR A 98 1.17 -23.37 34.50
C THR A 98 2.07 -24.56 34.80
N LEU A 99 3.40 -24.41 34.78
CA LEU A 99 4.33 -25.42 35.32
C LEU A 99 4.65 -25.10 36.79
N PRO A 100 3.92 -25.64 37.78
CA PRO A 100 4.41 -25.65 39.15
C PRO A 100 5.60 -26.59 39.26
N GLU A 101 6.60 -26.15 40.04
CA GLU A 101 7.60 -26.97 40.71
C GLU A 101 7.00 -28.33 41.13
N ALA A 102 7.28 -29.37 40.35
CA ALA A 102 7.18 -30.75 40.78
C ALA A 102 8.61 -31.25 40.99
N ALA A 103 9.27 -30.69 42.00
CA ALA A 103 10.58 -31.13 42.46
C ALA A 103 10.62 -30.97 43.99
N GLU A 104 9.95 -31.89 44.68
CA GLU A 104 10.33 -32.34 46.02
C GLU A 104 10.75 -33.81 45.93
#